data_AF-A0A0C2RL37-F1
#
_entry.id   AF-A0A0C2RL37-F1
#
_cell.length_a   1.000
_cell.length_b   1.000
_cell.length_c   1.000
_cell.angle_alpha   90.00
_cell.angle_beta   90.00
_cell.angle_gamma   90.00
#
_symmetry.space_group_name_H-M   'P 1'
#
loop_
_entity.id
_entity.type
_entity.pdbx_description
1 polymer ?
#
loop_
_entity_poly.entity_id
_entity_poly.type
_entity_poly.pdbx_seq_one_letter_code
_entity_poly.pdbx_strand_id
1 'polypeptide(L)' 'MNKGQQQNGEHRAKIKKMQEMLNNTEQNMKDTEFAIEHADTAAGREKRREKNAMRMEAVEDTRREIEEERSNL' A
#
# COMPACT_ATOMS: atom_id res chain seq x y z
N MET A 1 -34.66 -0.39 5.62
CA MET A 1 -33.21 -0.60 5.82
C MET A 1 -32.60 0.76 6.11
N ASN A 2 -31.88 0.90 7.22
CA ASN A 2 -31.38 2.18 7.72
C ASN A 2 -30.19 2.64 6.85
N LYS A 3 -30.29 3.79 6.17
CA LYS A 3 -29.27 4.28 5.22
C LYS A 3 -27.85 4.36 5.82
N GLY A 4 -27.74 4.66 7.12
CA GLY A 4 -26.44 4.70 7.82
C GLY A 4 -25.77 3.32 8.00
N GLN A 5 -26.52 2.22 8.05
CA GLN A 5 -25.92 0.87 8.14
C GLN A 5 -25.30 0.41 6.81
N GLN A 6 -25.83 0.88 5.67
CA GLN A 6 -25.26 0.60 4.35
C GLN A 6 -23.94 1.35 4.14
N GLN A 7 -23.89 2.65 4.47
CA GLN A 7 -22.68 3.46 4.34
C GLN A 7 -21.54 2.91 5.20
N ASN A 8 -21.80 2.55 6.46
CA ASN A 8 -20.78 1.95 7.32
C ASN A 8 -20.26 0.60 6.79
N GLY A 9 -21.09 -0.16 6.08
CA GLY A 9 -20.68 -1.39 5.39
C GLY A 9 -19.75 -1.11 4.20
N GLU A 10 -20.04 -0.06 3.42
CA GLU A 10 -19.24 0.37 2.28
C GLU A 10 -17.85 0.87 2.71
N HIS A 11 -17.78 1.71 3.76
CA HIS A 11 -16.51 2.18 4.32
C HIS A 11 -15.65 1.01 4.84
N ARG A 12 -16.24 0.05 5.55
CA ARG A 12 -15.52 -1.17 6.02
C ARG A 12 -14.98 -2.00 4.86
N ALA A 13 -15.76 -2.19 3.80
CA ALA A 13 -15.31 -2.92 2.62
C ALA A 13 -14.18 -2.19 1.88
N LYS A 14 -14.27 -0.86 1.76
CA LYS A 14 -13.21 -0.02 1.17
C LYS A 14 -11.91 -0.12 1.98
N ILE A 15 -11.98 0.05 3.30
CA ILE A 15 -10.81 -0.09 4.20
C ILE A 15 -10.15 -1.46 4.02
N LYS A 16 -10.94 -2.55 4.01
CA LYS A 16 -10.40 -3.90 3.82
C LYS A 16 -9.62 -4.03 2.51
N LYS A 17 -10.18 -3.53 1.40
CA LYS A 17 -9.51 -3.57 0.10
C LYS A 17 -8.22 -2.75 0.09
N MET A 18 -8.22 -1.57 0.71
CA MET A 18 -7.03 -0.73 0.84
C MET A 18 -5.95 -1.42 1.68
N GLN A 19 -6.32 -2.09 2.76
CA GLN A 19 -5.38 -2.87 3.58
C GLN A 19 -4.77 -4.05 2.81
N GLU A 20 -5.55 -4.76 1.99
CA GLU A 20 -5.03 -5.82 1.12
C GLU A 20 -4.01 -5.28 0.10
N MET A 21 -4.31 -4.14 -0.54
CA MET A 21 -3.38 -3.48 -1.47
C MET A 21 -2.10 -2.99 -0.76
N LEU A 22 -2.23 -2.45 0.45
CA LEU A 22 -1.12 -1.99 1.27
C LEU A 22 -0.18 -3.16 1.58
N ASN A 23 -0.71 -4.27 2.09
CA ASN A 23 0.06 -5.46 2.43
C ASN A 23 0.81 -6.02 1.21
N ASN A 24 0.14 -6.08 0.05
CA ASN A 24 0.77 -6.52 -1.20
C ASN A 24 1.90 -5.57 -1.63
N THR A 25 1.73 -4.27 -1.43
CA THR A 25 2.76 -3.27 -1.77
C THR A 25 3.96 -3.37 -0.85
N GLU A 26 3.74 -3.51 0.46
CA GLU A 26 4.81 -3.73 1.44
C GLU A 26 5.59 -5.03 1.16
N GLN A 27 4.91 -6.11 0.77
CA GLN A 27 5.59 -7.35 0.38
C GLN A 27 6.45 -7.15 -0.87
N ASN A 28 5.90 -6.48 -1.90
CA ASN A 28 6.65 -6.14 -3.10
C ASN A 28 7.87 -5.27 -2.82
N MET A 29 7.82 -4.42 -1.78
CA MET A 29 8.96 -3.63 -1.35
C MET A 29 10.06 -4.52 -0.79
N LYS A 30 9.72 -5.43 0.14
CA LYS A 30 10.67 -6.39 0.72
C LYS A 30 11.32 -7.28 -0.35
N ASP A 31 10.52 -7.78 -1.29
CA ASP A 31 11.03 -8.59 -2.40
C ASP A 31 11.98 -7.79 -3.31
N THR A 32 11.71 -6.49 -3.47
CA THR A 32 12.58 -5.59 -4.24
C THR A 32 13.87 -5.28 -3.50
N GLU A 33 13.85 -5.12 -2.18
CA GLU A 33 15.04 -4.94 -1.35
C GLU A 33 15.96 -6.16 -1.45
N PHE A 34 15.39 -7.35 -1.30
CA PHE A 34 16.12 -8.60 -1.52
C PHE A 34 16.73 -8.65 -2.94
N ALA A 35 15.96 -8.30 -3.97
CA ALA A 35 16.47 -8.25 -5.34
C ALA A 35 17.55 -7.19 -5.57
N ILE A 36 17.62 -6.12 -4.77
CA ILE A 36 18.70 -5.12 -4.83
C ILE A 36 19.99 -5.71 -4.26
N GLU A 37 19.92 -6.44 -3.15
CA GLU A 37 21.08 -7.10 -2.53
C GLU A 37 21.72 -8.12 -3.48
N HIS A 38 20.90 -8.81 -4.28
CA HIS A 38 21.33 -9.84 -5.20
C HIS A 38 21.49 -9.38 -6.66
N ALA A 39 21.37 -8.08 -6.96
CA ALA A 39 21.51 -7.61 -8.33
C ALA A 39 22.97 -7.44 -8.76
N ASP A 40 23.32 -8.07 -9.90
CA ASP A 40 24.68 -8.12 -10.45
C ASP A 40 25.19 -6.78 -10.99
N THR A 41 24.29 -5.84 -11.30
CA THR A 41 24.64 -4.56 -11.96
C THR A 41 24.21 -3.35 -11.14
N ALA A 42 25.05 -2.31 -11.13
CA ALA A 42 24.75 -1.04 -10.48
C ALA A 42 23.46 -0.40 -11.03
N ALA A 43 23.28 -0.37 -12.36
CA ALA A 43 22.06 0.15 -12.99
C ALA A 43 20.80 -0.66 -12.60
N GLY A 44 20.92 -1.99 -12.49
CA GLY A 44 19.84 -2.84 -12.02
C GLY A 44 19.48 -2.60 -10.55
N ARG A 45 20.45 -2.22 -9.70
CA ARG A 45 20.20 -1.82 -8.32
C ARG A 45 19.51 -0.47 -8.23
N GLU A 46 19.98 0.51 -8.98
CA GLU A 46 19.45 1.89 -8.98
C GLU A 46 17.97 1.93 -9.41
N LYS A 47 17.64 1.32 -10.55
CA LYS A 47 16.25 1.24 -11.02
C LYS A 47 15.31 0.57 -10.01
N ARG A 48 15.80 -0.44 -9.29
CA ARG A 48 15.02 -1.11 -8.24
C ARG A 48 14.84 -0.22 -7.00
N ARG A 49 15.87 0.55 -6.62
CA ARG A 49 15.78 1.53 -5.52
C ARG A 49 14.77 2.63 -5.82
N GLU A 50 14.81 3.21 -7.02
CA GLU A 50 13.82 4.20 -7.46
C GLU A 50 12.40 3.66 -7.40
N LYS A 51 12.19 2.43 -7.93
CA LYS A 51 10.89 1.77 -7.86
C LYS A 51 10.44 1.54 -6.41
N ASN A 52 11.37 1.25 -5.50
CA ASN A 52 11.04 1.05 -4.11
C ASN A 52 10.70 2.35 -3.38
N ALA A 53 11.39 3.44 -3.70
CA ALA A 53 11.09 4.77 -3.17
C ALA A 53 9.66 5.22 -3.53
N MET A 54 9.25 5.05 -4.79
CA MET A 54 7.87 5.35 -5.22
C MET A 54 6.82 4.51 -4.49
N ARG A 55 7.13 3.25 -4.17
CA ARG A 55 6.22 2.40 -3.39
C ARG A 55 6.10 2.86 -1.94
N MET A 56 7.18 3.37 -1.36
CA MET A 56 7.18 3.89 0.01
C MET A 56 6.23 5.10 0.13
N GLU A 57 6.29 6.03 -0.82
CA GLU A 57 5.37 7.16 -0.90
C GLU A 57 3.91 6.68 -1.04
N ALA A 58 3.65 5.73 -1.94
CA ALA A 58 2.30 5.17 -2.12
C ALA A 58 1.77 4.45 -0.88
N VAL A 59 2.64 3.80 -0.09
CA VAL A 59 2.29 3.15 1.19
C VAL A 59 1.87 4.20 2.22
N GLU A 60 2.60 5.30 2.34
CA GLU A 60 2.27 6.38 3.27
C GLU A 60 0.93 7.06 2.92
N ASP A 61 0.69 7.30 1.64
CA ASP A 61 -0.57 7.88 1.16
C ASP A 61 -1.75 6.93 1.40
N THR A 62 -1.59 5.65 1.07
CA THR A 62 -2.62 4.63 1.32
C THR A 62 -2.94 4.49 2.80
N ARG A 63 -1.93 4.60 3.69
CA ARG A 63 -2.14 4.59 5.15
C ARG A 63 -2.97 5.79 5.60
N ARG A 64 -2.69 6.99 5.09
CA ARG A 64 -3.48 8.19 5.38
C ARG A 64 -4.93 8.03 4.90
N GLU A 65 -5.15 7.54 3.68
CA GLU A 65 -6.51 7.29 3.16
C GLU A 65 -7.28 6.27 4.00
N ILE A 66 -6.62 5.22 4.51
CA ILE A 66 -7.25 4.26 5.43
C ILE A 66 -7.69 4.94 6.74
N GLU A 67 -6.87 5.83 7.29
CA GLU A 67 -7.20 6.56 8.52
C GLU A 67 -8.36 7.54 8.30
N GLU A 68 -8.38 8.25 7.18
CA GLU A 68 -9.50 9.11 6.80
C GLU A 68 -10.79 8.31 6.66
N GLU A 69 -10.76 7.17 5.97
CA GLU A 69 -11.94 6.29 5.84
C GLU A 69 -12.40 5.73 7.18
N ARG A 70 -11.48 5.45 8.11
CA ARG A 70 -11.84 5.02 9.47
C ARG A 70 -12.50 6.12 10.28
N SER A 71 -12.18 7.38 10.02
CA SER A 71 -12.81 8.52 10.70
C SER A 71 -14.28 8.73 10.29
N ASN A 72 -14.68 8.15 9.14
CA ASN A 72 -16.04 8.20 8.60
C ASN A 72 -16.92 6.99 9.00
N LEU A 73 -16.44 6.10 9.88
CA LEU A 73 -17.17 4.91 10.39
C LEU A 73 -17.96 5.18 11.67
#